data_AF-K5UFP9-F1
#
_entry.id   AF-K5UFP9-F1
#
_cell.length_a   1.000
_cell.length_b   1.000
_cell.length_c   1.000
_cell.angle_alpha   90.00
_cell.angle_beta   90.00
_cell.angle_gamma   90.00
#
_symmetry.space_group_name_H-M   'P 1'
#
loop_
_entity.id
_entity.type
_entity.pdbx_description
1 polymer ?
#
loop_
_entity_poly.entity_id
_entity_poly.type
_entity_poly.pdbx_seq_one_letter_code
_entity_poly.pdbx_strand_id
1 'polypeptide(L)'
;PRAAFSEAEMDVTRWFATQLGALDLPSVRVVKDHRAFVLKTAGSQPEMVKSSLGNYYCKTSLGTILTHEMANPMVRPLLHLYPEKSAPHLSEARQADRWLSEVEPKYAGIMARDAEGQQDYYIHEPCL
;
A
#
# COMPACT_ATOMS: atom_id res chain seq x y z
N PRO A 1 2.38 -11.76 0.00
CA PRO A 1 2.83 -12.73 -1.02
C PRO A 1 2.66 -12.14 -2.44
N ARG A 2 3.77 -11.92 -3.15
CA ARG A 2 3.79 -11.25 -4.48
C ARG A 2 3.57 -12.20 -5.67
N ALA A 3 3.76 -13.50 -5.48
CA ALA A 3 3.56 -14.51 -6.52
C ALA A 3 2.23 -15.25 -6.30
N ALA A 4 1.41 -15.34 -7.34
CA ALA A 4 0.20 -16.14 -7.36
C ALA A 4 0.54 -17.51 -7.94
N PHE A 5 0.78 -18.49 -7.07
CA PHE A 5 0.91 -19.89 -7.48
C PHE A 5 -0.48 -20.54 -7.48
N SER A 6 -0.76 -21.34 -8.50
CA SER A 6 -1.78 -22.38 -8.48
C SER A 6 -1.34 -23.54 -7.57
N GLU A 7 -2.26 -24.41 -7.19
CA GLU A 7 -1.92 -25.59 -6.38
C GLU A 7 -0.91 -26.48 -7.08
N ALA A 8 -1.06 -26.69 -8.39
CA ALA A 8 -0.13 -27.47 -9.19
C ALA A 8 1.29 -26.89 -9.18
N GLU A 9 1.43 -25.56 -9.31
CA GLU A 9 2.75 -24.93 -9.24
C GLU A 9 3.34 -24.98 -7.82
N MET A 10 2.51 -24.91 -6.77
CA MET A 10 2.97 -25.11 -5.39
C MET A 10 3.47 -26.55 -5.17
N ASP A 11 2.76 -27.55 -5.71
CA ASP A 11 3.17 -28.95 -5.61
C ASP A 11 4.48 -29.21 -6.37
N VAL A 12 4.64 -28.67 -7.58
CA VAL A 12 5.90 -28.75 -8.33
C VAL A 12 7.04 -28.07 -7.57
N THR A 13 6.79 -26.90 -7.00
CA THR A 13 7.78 -26.17 -6.19
C THR A 13 8.19 -26.99 -4.96
N ARG A 14 7.22 -27.61 -4.28
CA ARG A 14 7.47 -28.48 -3.13
C ARG A 14 8.26 -29.72 -3.52
N TRP A 15 7.90 -30.39 -4.61
CA TRP A 15 8.64 -31.52 -5.15
C TRP A 15 10.09 -31.15 -5.46
N PHE A 16 10.31 -30.03 -6.15
CA PHE A 16 11.63 -29.53 -6.50
C PHE A 16 12.48 -29.25 -5.25
N ALA A 17 11.92 -28.58 -4.25
CA ALA A 17 12.60 -28.33 -2.98
C ALA A 17 12.97 -29.63 -2.23
N THR A 18 12.10 -30.64 -2.26
CA THR A 18 12.40 -31.97 -1.72
C THR A 18 13.60 -32.62 -2.44
N GLN A 19 13.69 -32.51 -3.77
CA GLN A 19 14.83 -33.05 -4.53
C GLN A 19 16.16 -32.36 -4.18
N LEU A 20 16.11 -31.09 -3.74
CA LEU A 20 17.27 -30.35 -3.24
C LEU A 20 17.60 -30.63 -1.77
N GLY A 21 16.90 -31.55 -1.13
CA GLY A 21 17.14 -31.95 0.26
C GLY A 21 16.47 -31.07 1.31
N ALA A 22 15.50 -30.22 0.93
CA ALA A 22 14.71 -29.49 1.92
C ALA A 22 13.84 -30.46 2.73
N LEU A 23 13.89 -30.34 4.05
CA LEU A 23 13.10 -31.11 5.00
C LEU A 23 11.92 -30.26 5.52
N ASP A 24 10.88 -30.90 6.03
CA ASP A 24 9.74 -30.27 6.71
C ASP A 24 9.00 -29.19 5.91
N LEU A 25 8.85 -29.39 4.60
CA LEU A 25 8.11 -28.47 3.74
C LEU A 25 6.61 -28.45 4.07
N PRO A 26 5.99 -27.26 4.21
CA PRO A 26 4.56 -27.14 4.48
C PRO A 26 3.75 -27.77 3.34
N SER A 27 2.58 -28.33 3.68
CA SER A 27 1.63 -28.77 2.67
C SER A 27 1.04 -27.56 1.94
N VAL A 28 0.56 -27.76 0.70
CA VAL A 28 -0.16 -26.73 -0.07
C VAL A 28 -1.30 -26.13 0.74
N ARG A 29 -2.00 -26.94 1.53
CA ARG A 29 -3.07 -26.50 2.43
C ARG A 29 -2.55 -25.51 3.48
N VAL A 30 -1.46 -25.82 4.17
CA VAL A 30 -0.87 -24.92 5.18
C VAL A 30 -0.46 -23.59 4.56
N VAL A 31 0.13 -23.61 3.36
CA VAL A 31 0.49 -22.39 2.62
C VAL A 31 -0.75 -21.55 2.30
N LYS A 32 -1.84 -22.18 1.85
CA LYS A 32 -3.11 -21.49 1.57
C LYS A 32 -3.75 -20.92 2.82
N ASP A 33 -3.78 -21.67 3.92
CA ASP A 33 -4.37 -21.23 5.18
C ASP A 33 -3.61 -20.02 5.74
N HIS A 34 -2.28 -20.05 5.72
CA HIS A 34 -1.45 -18.89 6.08
C HIS A 34 -1.63 -17.72 5.12
N ARG A 35 -1.73 -17.95 3.82
CA ARG A 35 -2.04 -16.89 2.85
C ARG A 35 -3.38 -16.24 3.14
N ALA A 36 -4.42 -17.03 3.41
CA ALA A 36 -5.75 -16.51 3.75
C ALA A 36 -5.72 -15.69 5.03
N PHE A 37 -5.00 -16.15 6.05
CA PHE A 37 -4.78 -15.40 7.29
C PHE A 37 -4.10 -14.04 7.03
N VAL A 38 -2.97 -14.03 6.30
CA VAL A 38 -2.26 -12.79 5.96
C VAL A 38 -3.13 -11.84 5.16
N LEU A 39 -3.87 -12.34 4.16
CA LEU A 39 -4.76 -11.52 3.34
C LEU A 39 -5.95 -10.97 4.15
N LYS A 40 -6.45 -11.72 5.13
CA LYS A 40 -7.49 -11.24 6.05
C LYS A 40 -6.98 -10.10 6.93
N THR A 41 -5.74 -10.19 7.40
CA THR A 41 -5.14 -9.21 8.33
C THR A 41 -4.58 -7.97 7.62
N ALA A 42 -3.91 -8.13 6.48
CA ALA A 42 -3.15 -7.07 5.82
C ALA A 42 -3.38 -6.97 4.29
N GLY A 43 -4.34 -7.74 3.76
CA GLY A 43 -4.68 -7.71 2.33
C GLY A 43 -5.62 -6.56 1.99
N SER A 44 -5.54 -6.06 0.75
CA SER A 44 -6.43 -5.02 0.23
C SER A 44 -7.84 -5.53 -0.16
N GLN A 45 -8.13 -6.80 0.15
CA GLN A 45 -9.39 -7.52 -0.09
C GLN A 45 -10.03 -7.17 -1.44
N PRO A 46 -9.35 -7.44 -2.56
CA PRO A 46 -9.87 -7.07 -3.86
C PRO A 46 -11.10 -7.92 -4.24
N GLU A 47 -12.07 -7.28 -4.89
CA GLU A 47 -13.31 -7.89 -5.36
C GLU A 47 -13.22 -8.19 -6.86
N MET A 48 -13.58 -9.41 -7.25
CA MET A 48 -13.69 -9.80 -8.64
C MET A 48 -15.08 -9.46 -9.18
N VAL A 49 -15.14 -8.63 -10.22
CA VAL A 49 -16.38 -8.19 -10.86
C VAL A 49 -16.38 -8.65 -12.31
N LYS A 50 -17.48 -9.27 -12.74
CA LYS A 50 -17.71 -9.60 -14.14
C LYS A 50 -18.44 -8.45 -14.82
N SER A 51 -17.87 -7.93 -15.90
CA SER A 51 -18.51 -6.90 -16.72
C SER A 51 -19.66 -7.47 -17.55
N SER A 52 -20.50 -6.57 -18.07
CA SER A 52 -21.58 -6.91 -19.02
C SER A 52 -21.07 -7.59 -20.29
N LEU A 53 -19.82 -7.33 -20.70
CA LEU A 53 -19.17 -7.95 -21.86
C LEU A 53 -18.53 -9.31 -21.53
N GLY A 54 -18.66 -9.80 -20.30
CA GLY A 54 -18.14 -11.11 -19.86
C GLY A 54 -16.71 -11.11 -19.34
N ASN A 55 -15.97 -10.01 -19.47
CA ASN A 55 -14.61 -9.86 -18.94
C ASN A 55 -14.62 -9.73 -17.41
N TYR A 56 -13.64 -10.36 -16.75
CA TYR A 56 -13.43 -10.23 -15.30
C TYR A 56 -12.45 -9.10 -14.98
N TYR A 57 -12.81 -8.27 -14.00
CA TYR A 57 -11.98 -7.20 -13.48
C TYR A 57 -11.80 -7.38 -11.98
N CYS A 58 -10.67 -6.91 -11.47
CA CYS A 58 -10.35 -6.92 -10.05
C CYS A 58 -10.39 -5.47 -9.57
N LYS A 59 -11.30 -5.13 -8.66
CA LYS A 59 -11.37 -3.79 -8.05
C LYS A 59 -10.93 -3.86 -6.59
N THR A 60 -10.25 -2.82 -6.13
CA THR A 60 -9.90 -2.63 -4.72
C THR A 60 -10.23 -1.20 -4.31
N SER A 61 -10.38 -0.95 -3.02
CA SER A 61 -10.64 0.38 -2.50
C SER A 61 -9.39 1.24 -2.60
N LEU A 62 -9.49 2.40 -3.26
CA LEU A 62 -8.41 3.39 -3.27
C LEU A 62 -8.02 3.81 -1.85
N GLY A 63 -9.01 3.98 -0.97
CA GLY A 63 -8.74 4.31 0.44
C GLY A 63 -7.89 3.25 1.13
N THR A 64 -8.16 1.96 0.87
CA THR A 64 -7.35 0.86 1.44
C THR A 64 -5.92 0.88 0.91
N ILE A 65 -5.72 1.15 -0.39
CA ILE A 65 -4.38 1.29 -0.97
C ILE A 65 -3.64 2.44 -0.27
N LEU A 66 -4.26 3.62 -0.19
CA LEU A 66 -3.65 4.80 0.44
C LEU A 66 -3.30 4.53 1.90
N THR A 67 -4.16 3.84 2.66
CA THR A 67 -3.87 3.44 4.05
C THR A 67 -2.65 2.52 4.14
N HIS A 68 -2.53 1.53 3.24
CA HIS A 68 -1.38 0.63 3.23
C HIS A 68 -0.07 1.35 2.88
N GLU A 69 -0.09 2.24 1.89
CA GLU A 69 1.10 3.02 1.53
C GLU A 69 1.50 3.98 2.65
N MET A 70 0.52 4.59 3.33
CA MET A 70 0.77 5.47 4.46
C MET A 70 1.34 4.72 5.68
N ALA A 71 0.88 3.50 5.93
CA ALA A 71 1.36 2.68 7.03
C ALA A 71 2.70 1.98 6.74
N ASN A 72 3.12 1.92 5.47
CA ASN A 72 4.33 1.22 5.08
C ASN A 72 5.59 2.06 5.43
N PRO A 73 6.43 1.64 6.37
CA PRO A 73 7.60 2.43 6.81
C PRO A 73 8.65 2.63 5.72
N MET A 74 8.64 1.81 4.67
CA MET A 74 9.57 1.95 3.54
C MET A 74 9.05 2.92 2.48
N VAL A 75 7.73 3.06 2.35
CA VAL A 75 7.11 3.97 1.37
C VAL A 75 6.83 5.32 2.01
N ARG A 76 6.45 5.36 3.28
CA ARG A 76 6.12 6.59 4.02
C ARG A 76 7.13 7.74 3.87
N PRO A 77 8.47 7.51 3.84
CA PRO A 77 9.47 8.57 3.63
C PRO A 77 9.53 9.09 2.18
N LEU A 78 9.03 8.29 1.22
CA LEU A 78 8.99 8.63 -0.20
C LEU A 78 7.71 9.39 -0.58
N LEU A 79 6.74 9.47 0.33
CA LEU A 79 5.49 10.20 0.12
C LEU A 79 5.68 11.69 0.41
N HIS A 80 5.46 12.52 -0.61
CA HIS A 80 5.42 13.97 -0.47
C HIS A 80 3.98 14.45 -0.27
N LEU A 81 3.64 14.78 0.98
CA LEU A 81 2.26 15.11 1.38
C LEU A 81 1.98 16.61 1.43
N TYR A 82 3.02 17.43 1.46
CA TYR A 82 2.89 18.88 1.55
C TYR A 82 3.19 19.54 0.20
N PRO A 83 2.46 20.60 -0.14
CA PRO A 83 2.77 21.41 -1.29
C PRO A 83 4.11 22.12 -1.08
N GLU A 84 4.85 22.26 -2.18
CA GLU A 84 6.12 22.97 -2.21
C GLU A 84 6.00 24.19 -3.12
N LYS A 85 6.57 25.31 -2.69
CA LYS A 85 6.67 26.47 -3.56
C LYS A 85 7.89 26.31 -4.46
N SER A 86 7.68 26.09 -5.75
CA SER A 86 8.77 26.07 -6.74
C SER A 86 9.00 27.44 -7.36
N ALA A 87 10.20 27.62 -7.92
CA ALA A 87 10.57 28.76 -8.77
C ALA A 87 9.87 28.62 -10.16
N PRO A 88 10.23 29.36 -11.24
CA PRO A 88 9.34 29.55 -12.39
C PRO A 88 8.99 28.28 -13.21
N HIS A 89 9.54 27.11 -12.87
CA HIS A 89 9.26 25.84 -13.53
C HIS A 89 8.83 24.78 -12.52
N LEU A 90 7.92 23.92 -12.95
CA LEU A 90 7.44 22.77 -12.20
C LEU A 90 8.17 21.51 -12.67
N SER A 91 8.81 20.79 -11.76
CA SER A 91 9.34 19.45 -11.99
C SER A 91 8.39 18.36 -11.48
N GLU A 92 7.56 18.66 -10.48
CA GLU A 92 6.69 17.69 -9.83
C GLU A 92 5.30 18.26 -9.52
N ALA A 93 4.30 17.37 -9.37
CA ALA A 93 2.93 17.77 -9.09
C ALA A 93 2.76 18.54 -7.76
N ARG A 94 3.53 18.18 -6.72
CA ARG A 94 3.51 18.85 -5.40
C ARG A 94 3.90 20.33 -5.46
N GLN A 95 4.56 20.74 -6.54
CA GLN A 95 5.04 22.10 -6.73
C GLN A 95 4.00 23.04 -7.36
N ALA A 96 2.86 22.51 -7.81
CA ALA A 96 1.85 23.33 -8.44
C ALA A 96 1.17 24.24 -7.42
N ASP A 97 1.16 25.56 -7.70
CA ASP A 97 0.67 26.60 -6.79
C ASP A 97 -0.74 26.33 -6.25
N ARG A 98 -1.60 25.68 -7.04
CA ARG A 98 -2.97 25.35 -6.64
C ARG A 98 -3.05 24.48 -5.39
N TRP A 99 -2.08 23.59 -5.17
CA TRP A 99 -2.02 22.78 -3.95
C TRP A 99 -1.74 23.62 -2.71
N LEU A 100 -1.03 24.75 -2.86
CA LEU A 100 -0.70 25.65 -1.77
C LEU A 100 -1.80 26.69 -1.53
N SER A 101 -2.46 27.18 -2.60
CA SER A 101 -3.35 28.35 -2.54
C SER A 101 -4.83 28.04 -2.57
N GLU A 102 -5.26 26.94 -3.20
CA GLU A 102 -6.68 26.64 -3.43
C GLU A 102 -7.21 25.52 -2.52
N VAL A 103 -6.34 24.63 -2.05
CA VAL A 103 -6.76 23.51 -1.20
C VAL A 103 -6.94 23.98 0.23
N GLU A 104 -8.13 23.77 0.80
CA GLU A 104 -8.35 24.11 2.21
C GLU A 104 -7.38 23.33 3.11
N PRO A 105 -6.77 23.97 4.12
CA PRO A 105 -5.77 23.33 5.00
C PRO A 105 -6.24 22.02 5.65
N LYS A 106 -7.54 21.90 5.93
CA LYS A 106 -8.15 20.69 6.50
C LYS A 106 -8.21 19.50 5.54
N TYR A 107 -8.10 19.75 4.24
CA TYR A 107 -8.06 18.76 3.16
C TYR A 107 -6.66 18.63 2.54
N ALA A 108 -5.71 19.47 2.95
CA ALA A 108 -4.31 19.34 2.59
C ALA A 108 -3.68 18.14 3.32
N GLY A 109 -2.35 17.97 3.21
CA GLY A 109 -1.62 16.84 3.79
C GLY A 109 -1.95 16.57 5.27
N ILE A 110 -1.75 15.32 5.71
CA ILE A 110 -1.96 14.89 7.10
C ILE A 110 -1.13 15.70 8.12
N MET A 111 -1.38 15.52 9.41
CA MET A 111 -0.55 16.13 10.46
C MET A 111 0.94 15.72 10.34
N ALA A 112 1.83 16.66 10.63
CA ALA A 112 3.25 16.34 10.81
C ALA A 112 3.44 15.89 12.25
N ARG A 113 4.03 14.72 12.46
CA ARG A 113 4.40 14.24 13.79
C ARG A 113 5.88 14.49 14.01
N ASP A 114 6.26 14.95 15.19
CA ASP A 114 7.66 15.11 15.58
C ASP A 114 8.43 13.77 15.52
N ALA A 115 9.76 13.86 15.54
CA ALA A 115 10.62 12.67 15.47
C ALA A 115 10.44 11.73 16.68
N GLU A 116 10.02 12.28 17.82
CA GLU A 116 9.82 11.54 19.09
C GLU A 116 8.41 10.94 19.22
N GLY A 117 7.48 11.33 18.34
CA GLY A 117 6.11 10.86 18.32
C GLY A 117 5.20 11.46 19.39
N GLN A 118 5.61 12.55 20.03
CA GLN A 118 4.90 13.16 21.16
C GLN A 118 3.95 14.27 20.75
N GLN A 119 4.23 14.98 19.65
CA GLN A 119 3.45 16.13 19.21
C GLN A 119 3.04 16.01 17.74
N ASP A 120 1.76 16.28 17.49
CA ASP A 120 1.21 16.47 16.15
C ASP A 120 1.08 17.97 15.85
N TYR A 121 1.45 18.36 14.63
CA TYR A 121 1.34 19.71 14.11
C TYR A 121 0.36 19.74 12.94
N TYR A 122 -0.60 20.66 13.02
CA TYR A 122 -1.58 20.87 11.96
C TYR A 122 -1.33 22.19 11.22
N ILE A 123 -1.73 22.25 9.95
CA ILE A 123 -1.55 23.45 9.13
C ILE A 123 -2.39 24.60 9.73
N HIS A 124 -1.75 25.74 9.98
CA HIS A 124 -2.29 26.92 10.68
C HIS A 124 -2.61 26.75 12.18
N GLU A 125 -2.14 25.67 12.81
CA GLU A 125 -2.14 25.60 14.26
C GLU A 125 -1.06 26.57 14.81
N PRO A 126 -1.40 27.44 15.79
CA PRO A 126 -0.40 28.28 16.43
C PRO A 126 0.61 27.39 17.19
N CYS A 127 1.88 27.46 16.81
CA CYS A 127 2.95 26.84 17.60
C CYS A 127 3.08 27.62 18.92
N LEU A 128 2.86 26.93 20.05
CA LEU A 128 3.09 27.45 21.40
C LEU A 128 4.53 27.18 21.84
#